data_AF-A0A951EH16-F1
#
_entry.id   AF-A0A951EH16-F1
#
_cell.length_a   1.000
_cell.length_b   1.000
_cell.length_c   1.000
_cell.angle_alpha   90.00
_cell.angle_beta   90.00
_cell.angle_gamma   90.00
#
_symmetry.space_group_name_H-M   'P 1'
#
loop_
_entity.id
_entity.type
_entity.pdbx_description
1 polymer ?
#
loop_
_entity_poly.entity_id
_entity_poly.type
_entity_poly.pdbx_seq_one_letter_code
_entity_poly.pdbx_strand_id
1 'polypeptide(L)'
;GLYARGFQDLLRLLDEADCWVKLSGAHRISTLGPPYADALGFARALIATRPERLVWGSDWPHVALPAPPPNPGDLLDLLAEWAPREDTRNAILAHNAHRLYRFRAPPSP
;
A
#
# COMPACT_ATOMS: atom_id res chain seq x y z
N GLY A 1 -1.58 13.26 9.59
CA GLY A 1 -2.89 13.59 8.96
C GLY A 1 -2.69 13.88 7.49
N LEU A 2 -3.75 13.78 6.66
CA LEU A 2 -3.66 13.92 5.20
C LEU A 2 -3.09 15.27 4.75
N TYR A 3 -3.41 16.36 5.44
CA TYR A 3 -2.92 17.70 5.09
C TYR A 3 -1.65 18.10 5.86
N ALA A 4 -1.09 17.19 6.65
CA ALA A 4 0.14 17.48 7.37
C ALA A 4 1.31 17.58 6.39
N ARG A 5 2.22 18.53 6.64
CA ARG A 5 3.40 18.81 5.80
C ARG A 5 4.15 17.53 5.41
N GLY A 6 4.44 16.65 6.37
CA GLY A 6 5.18 15.42 6.09
C GLY A 6 4.48 14.46 5.12
N PHE A 7 3.15 14.38 5.13
CA PHE A 7 2.44 13.56 4.14
C PHE A 7 2.39 14.23 2.77
N GLN A 8 2.23 15.55 2.73
CA GLN A 8 2.29 16.30 1.47
C GLN A 8 3.67 16.21 0.82
N ASP A 9 4.74 16.26 1.63
CA ASP A 9 6.11 16.04 1.15
C ASP A 9 6.30 14.62 0.60
N LEU A 10 5.70 13.60 1.23
CA LEU A 10 5.69 12.23 0.70
C LEU A 10 5.00 12.14 -0.66
N LEU A 11 3.83 12.78 -0.84
CA LEU A 11 3.14 12.80 -2.12
C LEU A 11 4.00 13.46 -3.21
N ARG A 12 4.65 14.59 -2.89
CA ARG A 12 5.55 15.27 -3.81
C ARG A 12 6.76 14.42 -4.18
N LEU A 13 7.38 13.72 -3.22
CA LEU A 13 8.49 12.80 -3.48
C LEU A 13 8.06 11.64 -4.37
N LEU A 14 6.86 11.10 -4.13
CA LEU A 14 6.28 10.04 -4.96
C LEU A 14 6.03 10.51 -6.40
N ASP A 15 5.57 11.75 -6.58
CA ASP A 15 5.28 12.32 -7.90
C ASP A 15 6.55 12.67 -8.69
N GLU A 16 7.51 13.34 -8.06
CA GLU A 16 8.62 13.99 -8.76
C GLU A 16 9.91 13.14 -8.82
N ALA A 17 10.11 12.19 -7.91
CA ALA A 17 11.37 11.45 -7.77
C ALA A 17 11.26 9.96 -8.14
N ASP A 18 12.41 9.26 -8.20
CA ASP A 18 12.44 7.79 -8.29
C ASP A 18 12.14 7.15 -6.92
N CYS A 19 10.95 7.43 -6.41
CA CYS A 19 10.45 6.97 -5.13
C CYS A 19 9.42 5.84 -5.33
N TRP A 20 9.45 4.86 -4.43
CA TRP A 20 8.44 3.81 -4.34
C TRP A 20 7.79 3.84 -2.97
N VAL A 21 6.49 3.59 -2.91
CA VAL A 21 5.75 3.49 -1.64
C VAL A 21 5.11 2.11 -1.53
N LYS A 22 5.24 1.52 -0.34
CA LYS A 22 4.57 0.26 0.01
C LYS A 22 3.29 0.56 0.79
N LEU A 23 2.14 0.18 0.24
CA LEU A 23 0.85 0.14 0.92
C LEU A 23 0.87 -1.04 1.91
N SER A 24 1.06 -0.72 3.19
CA SER A 24 1.15 -1.70 4.29
C SER A 24 0.90 -1.01 5.64
N GLY A 25 0.72 -1.80 6.70
CA GLY A 25 0.76 -1.27 8.07
C GLY A 25 -0.44 -0.41 8.48
N ALA A 26 -1.60 -0.53 7.83
CA ALA A 26 -2.83 0.18 8.23
C ALA A 26 -3.17 -0.06 9.72
N HIS A 27 -3.00 -1.30 10.18
CA HIS A 27 -3.18 -1.70 11.58
C HIS A 27 -2.21 -1.02 12.56
N ARG A 28 -1.10 -0.43 12.09
CA ARG A 28 -0.13 0.29 12.93
C ARG A 28 -0.48 1.77 13.08
N ILE A 29 -1.05 2.36 12.04
CA ILE A 29 -1.29 3.81 11.96
C ILE A 29 -2.74 4.19 12.25
N SER A 30 -3.65 3.22 12.22
CA SER A 30 -5.06 3.43 12.48
C SER A 30 -5.31 3.79 13.94
N THR A 31 -6.17 4.77 14.14
CA THR A 31 -6.74 5.17 15.43
C THR A 31 -8.13 4.58 15.65
N LEU A 32 -8.77 4.07 14.60
CA LEU A 32 -10.11 3.48 14.65
C LEU A 32 -10.10 1.95 14.90
N GLY A 33 -8.96 1.28 14.70
CA GLY A 33 -8.89 -0.18 14.74
C GLY A 33 -9.54 -0.83 13.51
N PRO A 34 -9.64 -2.18 13.44
CA PRO A 34 -10.22 -2.87 12.29
C PRO A 34 -11.64 -2.38 11.96
N PRO A 35 -12.00 -2.16 10.67
CA PRO A 35 -11.25 -2.48 9.45
C PRO A 35 -10.28 -1.37 9.00
N TYR A 36 -9.80 -0.51 9.90
CA TYR A 36 -8.80 0.53 9.62
C TYR A 36 -9.26 1.59 8.59
N ALA A 37 -10.54 1.97 8.66
CA ALA A 37 -11.18 2.86 7.69
C ALA A 37 -10.50 4.24 7.56
N ASP A 38 -9.78 4.69 8.58
CA ASP A 38 -9.01 5.94 8.58
C ASP A 38 -7.74 5.90 7.73
N ALA A 39 -7.29 4.71 7.30
CA ALA A 39 -6.21 4.57 6.32
C ALA A 39 -6.66 4.83 4.86
N LEU A 40 -7.97 4.74 4.58
CA LEU A 40 -8.54 4.84 3.22
C LEU A 40 -8.09 6.11 2.49
N GLY A 41 -8.17 7.26 3.17
CA GLY A 41 -7.81 8.54 2.58
C GLY A 41 -6.32 8.61 2.19
N PHE A 42 -5.44 8.02 2.99
CA PHE A 42 -4.00 8.03 2.73
C PHE A 42 -3.65 7.14 1.55
N ALA A 43 -4.20 5.93 1.53
CA ALA A 43 -3.99 4.99 0.44
C ALA A 43 -4.52 5.55 -0.89
N ARG A 44 -5.72 6.14 -0.90
CA ARG A 44 -6.29 6.75 -2.11
C ARG A 44 -5.49 7.94 -2.61
N ALA A 45 -4.95 8.77 -1.71
CA ALA A 45 -4.09 9.89 -2.12
C ALA A 45 -2.79 9.39 -2.79
N LEU A 46 -2.15 8.36 -2.24
CA LEU A 46 -0.96 7.73 -2.85
C LEU A 46 -1.30 7.11 -4.22
N ILE A 47 -2.40 6.37 -4.31
CA ILE A 47 -2.88 5.73 -5.55
C ILE A 47 -3.19 6.76 -6.62
N ALA A 48 -3.83 7.88 -6.26
CA ALA A 48 -4.14 8.96 -7.19
C ALA A 48 -2.89 9.69 -7.67
N THR A 49 -1.83 9.74 -6.84
CA THR A 49 -0.58 10.42 -7.16
C THR A 49 0.23 9.65 -8.20
N ARG A 50 0.54 8.37 -7.92
CA ARG A 50 1.42 7.60 -8.81
C ARG A 50 1.27 6.08 -8.67
N PRO A 51 0.19 5.49 -9.20
CA PRO A 51 -0.17 4.10 -8.93
C PRO A 51 0.87 3.09 -9.43
N GLU A 52 1.65 3.41 -10.45
CA GLU A 52 2.71 2.56 -11.02
C GLU A 52 4.01 2.52 -10.18
N ARG A 53 4.07 3.31 -9.10
CA ARG A 53 5.16 3.35 -8.11
C ARG A 53 4.75 2.81 -6.74
N LEU A 54 3.61 2.11 -6.69
CA LEU A 54 3.10 1.50 -5.46
C LEU A 54 3.24 -0.01 -5.48
N VAL A 55 3.61 -0.58 -4.33
CA VAL A 55 3.55 -2.02 -4.07
C VAL A 55 2.72 -2.28 -2.81
N TRP A 56 2.25 -3.51 -2.61
CA TRP A 56 1.53 -3.88 -1.39
C TRP A 56 2.31 -4.92 -0.58
N GLY A 57 2.11 -4.93 0.73
CA GLY A 57 2.58 -6.02 1.60
C GLY A 57 1.78 -6.08 2.90
N SER A 58 1.59 -7.30 3.42
CA SER A 58 0.80 -7.54 4.64
C SER A 58 1.46 -6.99 5.91
N ASP A 59 2.79 -6.85 5.92
CA ASP A 59 3.60 -6.59 7.12
C ASP A 59 3.62 -7.78 8.12
N TRP A 60 3.36 -9.00 7.64
CA TRP A 60 3.59 -10.22 8.42
C TRP A 60 5.09 -10.37 8.77
N PRO A 61 5.49 -10.83 9.98
CA PRO A 61 4.68 -11.47 11.04
C PRO A 61 4.10 -10.51 12.10
N HIS A 62 3.86 -9.23 11.78
CA HIS A 62 3.17 -8.30 12.68
C HIS A 62 3.89 -8.13 14.03
N VAL A 63 5.22 -8.02 14.00
CA VAL A 63 6.06 -7.89 15.20
C VAL A 63 5.77 -6.60 15.97
N ALA A 64 6.04 -6.62 17.28
CA ALA A 64 5.88 -5.50 18.21
C ALA A 64 4.44 -4.94 18.23
N LEU A 65 3.44 -5.82 18.09
CA LEU A 65 2.03 -5.49 18.28
C LEU A 65 1.44 -6.33 19.41
N PRO A 66 0.51 -5.77 20.19
CA PRO A 66 -0.28 -6.56 21.14
C PRO A 66 -1.12 -7.59 20.38
N ALA A 67 -1.30 -8.78 20.97
CA ALA A 67 -2.15 -9.82 20.42
C ALA A 67 -3.64 -9.46 20.55
N PRO A 68 -4.53 -9.96 19.65
CA PRO A 68 -4.20 -10.79 18.49
C PRO A 68 -3.65 -9.97 17.31
N PRO A 69 -2.76 -10.56 16.48
CA PRO A 69 -2.30 -9.89 15.26
C PRO A 69 -3.46 -9.72 14.25
N PRO A 70 -3.36 -8.75 13.33
CA PRO A 70 -4.33 -8.59 12.26
C PRO A 70 -4.37 -9.82 11.36
N ASN A 71 -5.54 -10.15 10.82
CA ASN A 71 -5.66 -11.15 9.76
C ASN A 71 -5.09 -10.57 8.45
N PRO A 72 -4.12 -11.22 7.79
CA PRO A 72 -3.60 -10.78 6.49
C PRO A 72 -4.65 -10.70 5.38
N GLY A 73 -5.70 -11.53 5.45
CA GLY A 73 -6.84 -11.49 4.52
C GLY A 73 -7.57 -10.16 4.59
N ASP A 74 -7.95 -9.71 5.79
CA ASP A 74 -8.61 -8.42 6.00
C ASP A 74 -7.72 -7.24 5.51
N LEU A 75 -6.41 -7.34 5.68
CA LEU A 75 -5.45 -6.35 5.16
C LEU A 75 -5.38 -6.34 3.63
N LEU A 76 -5.59 -7.48 2.98
CA LEU A 76 -5.67 -7.58 1.52
C LEU A 76 -7.03 -7.06 1.00
N ASP A 77 -8.13 -7.33 1.71
CA ASP A 77 -9.46 -6.83 1.35
C ASP A 77 -9.51 -5.30 1.35
N LEU A 78 -8.77 -4.65 2.26
CA LEU A 78 -8.63 -3.19 2.26
C LEU A 78 -8.01 -2.65 0.97
N LEU A 79 -7.10 -3.38 0.34
CA LEU A 79 -6.54 -2.95 -0.93
C LEU A 79 -7.62 -2.85 -2.01
N ALA A 80 -8.65 -3.70 -1.99
CA ALA A 80 -9.77 -3.60 -2.91
C ALA A 80 -10.60 -2.34 -2.68
N GLU A 81 -10.76 -1.89 -1.42
CA GLU A 81 -11.42 -0.61 -1.10
C GLU A 81 -10.59 0.61 -1.50
N TRP A 82 -9.27 0.52 -1.35
CA TRP A 82 -8.32 1.58 -1.69
C TRP A 82 -8.18 1.75 -3.20
N ALA A 83 -8.08 0.63 -3.94
CA ALA A 83 -7.94 0.54 -5.39
C ALA A 83 -9.12 -0.26 -5.99
N PRO A 84 -10.29 0.38 -6.20
CA PRO A 84 -11.48 -0.31 -6.68
C PRO A 84 -11.30 -0.84 -8.11
N ARG A 85 -10.53 -0.13 -8.95
CA ARG A 85 -10.21 -0.61 -10.30
C ARG A 85 -9.26 -1.80 -10.24
N GLU A 86 -9.66 -2.89 -10.90
CA GLU A 86 -8.92 -4.13 -10.91
C GLU A 86 -7.53 -4.00 -11.56
N ASP A 87 -7.41 -3.24 -12.66
CA ASP A 87 -6.13 -2.99 -13.33
C ASP A 87 -5.09 -2.35 -12.40
N THR A 88 -5.52 -1.36 -11.62
CA THR A 88 -4.70 -0.64 -10.64
C THR A 88 -4.28 -1.58 -9.51
N ARG A 89 -5.22 -2.36 -8.99
CA ARG A 89 -4.96 -3.34 -7.92
C ARG A 89 -3.99 -4.44 -8.39
N ASN A 90 -4.19 -4.98 -9.59
CA ASN A 90 -3.31 -6.00 -10.18
C ASN A 90 -1.90 -5.44 -10.44
N ALA A 91 -1.78 -4.20 -10.88
CA ALA A 91 -0.48 -3.54 -11.04
C ALA A 91 0.26 -3.44 -9.70
N ILE A 92 -0.41 -3.00 -8.63
CA ILE A 92 0.15 -2.87 -7.27
C ILE A 92 0.59 -4.23 -6.71
N LEU A 93 -0.20 -5.29 -6.92
CA LEU A 93 0.08 -6.63 -6.40
C LEU A 93 1.18 -7.37 -7.16
N ALA A 94 1.36 -7.10 -8.45
CA ALA A 94 2.26 -7.87 -9.29
C ALA A 94 3.21 -7.00 -10.11
N HIS A 95 2.71 -6.30 -11.14
CA HIS A 95 3.55 -5.64 -12.15
C HIS A 95 4.57 -4.67 -11.55
N ASN A 96 4.13 -3.87 -10.58
CA ASN A 96 4.95 -2.89 -9.89
C ASN A 96 6.05 -3.57 -9.06
N ALA A 97 5.72 -4.66 -8.36
CA ALA A 97 6.70 -5.45 -7.60
C ALA A 97 7.75 -6.09 -8.52
N HIS A 98 7.34 -6.62 -9.67
CA HIS A 98 8.28 -7.14 -10.68
C HIS A 98 9.28 -6.06 -11.14
N ARG A 99 8.83 -4.83 -11.37
CA ARG A 99 9.69 -3.70 -11.76
C ARG A 99 10.61 -3.26 -10.62
N LEU A 100 10.06 -3.07 -9.42
CA LEU A 100 10.82 -2.63 -8.24
C LEU A 100 11.93 -3.62 -7.86
N TYR A 101 11.56 -4.90 -7.72
CA TYR A 101 12.49 -5.94 -7.27
C TYR A 101 13.26 -6.61 -8.40
N ARG A 102 13.01 -6.20 -9.66
CA ARG A 102 13.68 -6.71 -10.86
C ARG A 102 13.58 -8.23 -10.97
N PHE A 103 12.40 -8.78 -10.65
CA PHE A 103 12.15 -10.19 -10.83
C PHE A 103 12.28 -10.55 -12.31
N ARG A 104 13.01 -11.62 -12.60
CA ARG A 104 13.10 -12.15 -13.95
C ARG A 104 11.69 -12.54 -14.41
N ALA A 105 11.35 -12.24 -15.66
CA ALA A 105 10.13 -12.76 -16.25
C ALA A 105 10.14 -14.29 -16.14
N PRO A 106 9.00 -14.93 -15.79
CA PRO A 106 8.93 -16.38 -15.82
C PRO A 106 9.32 -16.86 -17.23
N PRO A 107 10.03 -17.99 -17.36
CA PRO A 107 10.30 -18.56 -18.68
C PRO A 107 8.99 -18.74 -19.44
N SER A 108 9.00 -18.44 -20.75
CA SER A 108 7.87 -18.76 -21.63
C SER A 108 7.51 -20.24 -21.50
N PRO A 109 6.21 -20.60 -21.58
CA PRO A 109 5.77 -21.99 -21.46
C PRO A 109 6.40 -22.92 -22.50
#